data_AF-R6SQR5-F1
#
_entry.id   AF-R6SQR5-F1
#
_cell.length_a   1.000
_cell.length_b   1.000
_cell.length_c   1.000
_cell.angle_alpha   90.00
_cell.angle_beta   90.00
_cell.angle_gamma   90.00
#
_symmetry.space_group_name_H-M   'P 1'
#
loop_
_entity.id
_entity.type
_entity.pdbx_description
1 polymer ?
#
loop_
_entity_poly.entity_id
_entity_poly.type
_entity_poly.pdbx_seq_one_letter_code
_entity_poly.pdbx_strand_id
1 'polypeptide(L)'
;MASETMTAEEFRRELERLRREYEEKLASAELQKTAERHIIDRKAEEARKANEAYLNEYVAIKLFRDNDRYKDDVYVAVNGKNCVIKRGEWVRIKRKFALVLDQSEIQDMRTAAYLEAEQNRFAEQTRSVGQGRSAASREKKA
;
A
#
# COMPACT_ATOMS: atom_id res chain seq x y z
N MET A 1 28.78 -56.30 27.26
CA MET A 1 27.86 -55.18 26.97
C MET A 1 26.54 -55.78 26.48
N ALA A 2 25.66 -56.17 27.39
CA ALA A 2 24.36 -56.73 27.01
C ALA A 2 23.47 -55.57 26.52
N SER A 3 23.12 -55.60 25.23
CA SER A 3 22.15 -54.69 24.64
C SER A 3 20.77 -55.07 25.18
N GLU A 4 20.21 -54.25 26.06
CA GLU A 4 18.82 -54.39 26.54
C GLU A 4 17.86 -54.24 25.35
N THR A 5 17.41 -55.35 24.79
CA THR A 5 16.39 -55.34 23.74
C THR A 5 15.03 -55.18 24.41
N MET A 6 14.47 -53.97 24.35
CA MET A 6 13.09 -53.67 24.80
C MET A 6 12.12 -54.71 24.22
N THR A 7 11.25 -55.25 25.07
CA THR A 7 10.23 -56.21 24.62
C THR A 7 9.21 -55.51 23.72
N ALA A 8 8.55 -56.27 22.84
CA ALA A 8 7.57 -55.72 21.88
C ALA A 8 6.35 -55.05 22.58
N GLU A 9 6.07 -55.36 23.84
CA GLU A 9 5.03 -54.70 24.64
C GLU A 9 5.50 -53.36 25.21
N GLU A 10 6.73 -53.28 25.71
CA GLU A 10 7.33 -52.04 26.19
C GLU A 10 7.48 -51.03 25.05
N PHE A 11 7.88 -51.49 23.86
CA PHE A 11 7.97 -50.65 22.67
C PHE A 11 6.60 -50.09 22.25
N ARG A 12 5.53 -50.89 22.31
CA ARG A 12 4.16 -50.43 22.01
C ARG A 12 3.69 -49.36 23.01
N ARG A 13 3.97 -49.54 24.31
CA ARG A 13 3.63 -48.55 25.35
C ARG A 13 4.41 -47.24 25.17
N GLU A 14 5.68 -47.32 24.79
CA GLU A 14 6.51 -46.14 24.56
C GLU A 14 6.05 -45.36 23.31
N LEU A 15 5.66 -46.07 22.24
CA LEU A 15 5.04 -45.44 21.06
C LEU A 15 3.73 -44.74 21.39
N GLU A 16 2.88 -45.34 22.23
CA GLU A 16 1.63 -44.73 22.67
C GLU A 16 1.86 -43.47 23.52
N ARG A 17 2.85 -43.48 24.42
CA ARG A 17 3.26 -42.31 25.19
C ARG A 17 3.74 -41.18 24.28
N LEU A 18 4.67 -41.50 23.39
CA LEU A 18 5.23 -40.53 22.45
C LEU A 18 4.15 -39.91 21.56
N ARG A 19 3.21 -40.73 21.07
CA ARG A 19 2.07 -40.26 20.28
C ARG A 19 1.18 -39.28 21.07
N ARG A 20 0.86 -39.59 22.33
CA ARG A 20 0.08 -38.68 23.19
C ARG A 20 0.79 -37.35 23.42
N GLU A 21 2.09 -37.37 23.70
CA GLU A 21 2.87 -36.14 23.86
C GLU A 21 2.88 -35.28 22.58
N TYR A 22 2.98 -35.91 21.41
CA TYR A 22 2.88 -35.19 20.14
C TYR A 22 1.50 -34.61 19.90
N GLU A 23 0.42 -35.36 20.18
CA GLU A 23 -0.96 -34.89 20.06
C GLU A 23 -1.23 -33.70 21.00
N GLU A 24 -0.74 -33.74 22.25
CA GLU A 24 -0.84 -32.63 23.21
C GLU A 24 -0.04 -31.39 22.77
N LYS A 25 1.16 -31.59 22.20
CA LYS A 25 1.98 -30.50 21.63
C LYS A 25 1.30 -29.86 20.42
N LEU A 26 0.68 -30.67 19.55
CA LEU A 26 -0.09 -30.17 18.42
C LEU A 26 -1.31 -29.38 18.89
N ALA A 27 -2.08 -29.92 19.84
CA ALA A 27 -3.27 -29.25 20.38
C ALA A 27 -2.91 -27.92 21.07
N SER A 28 -1.84 -27.89 21.87
CA SER A 28 -1.38 -26.64 22.50
C SER A 28 -0.86 -25.63 21.48
N ALA A 29 -0.15 -26.07 20.44
CA ALA A 29 0.29 -25.19 19.35
C ALA A 29 -0.89 -24.64 18.53
N GLU A 30 -1.94 -25.43 18.28
CA GLU A 30 -3.16 -24.95 17.62
C GLU A 30 -3.92 -23.94 18.49
N LEU A 31 -4.01 -24.18 19.80
CA LEU A 31 -4.63 -23.26 20.75
C LEU A 31 -3.84 -21.94 20.86
N GLN A 32 -2.51 -22.01 20.80
CA GLN A 32 -1.65 -20.84 20.72
C GLN A 32 -1.88 -20.07 19.42
N LYS A 33 -1.87 -20.75 18.25
CA LYS A 33 -2.10 -20.10 16.94
C LYS A 33 -3.47 -19.43 16.85
N THR A 34 -4.51 -20.07 17.38
CA THR A 34 -5.86 -19.49 17.40
C THR A 34 -5.92 -18.28 18.33
N ALA A 35 -5.32 -18.36 19.52
CA ALA A 35 -5.21 -17.22 20.43
C ALA A 35 -4.41 -16.05 19.81
N GLU A 36 -3.28 -16.33 19.17
CA GLU A 36 -2.46 -15.35 18.44
C GLU A 36 -3.25 -14.70 17.31
N ARG A 37 -3.99 -15.50 16.52
CA ARG A 37 -4.83 -14.99 15.44
C ARG A 37 -5.93 -14.06 15.98
N HIS A 38 -6.60 -14.43 17.06
CA HIS A 38 -7.58 -13.55 17.72
C HIS A 38 -6.96 -12.23 18.19
N ILE A 39 -5.72 -12.25 18.69
CA ILE A 39 -5.00 -11.03 19.08
C ILE A 39 -4.70 -10.15 17.86
N ILE A 40 -4.25 -10.75 16.76
CA ILE A 40 -3.97 -10.04 15.50
C ILE A 40 -5.25 -9.41 14.95
N ASP A 41 -6.35 -10.16 14.89
CA ASP A 41 -7.64 -9.68 14.39
C ASP A 41 -8.16 -8.51 15.23
N ARG A 42 -8.07 -8.61 16.57
CA ARG A 42 -8.43 -7.52 17.48
C ARG A 42 -7.59 -6.28 17.24
N LYS A 43 -6.26 -6.43 17.16
CA LYS A 43 -5.34 -5.32 16.88
C LYS A 43 -5.63 -4.67 15.53
N ALA A 44 -5.95 -5.47 14.51
CA ALA A 44 -6.33 -4.97 13.19
C ALA A 44 -7.63 -4.17 13.23
N GLU A 45 -8.63 -4.62 14.00
CA GLU A 45 -9.89 -3.88 14.19
C GLU A 45 -9.66 -2.55 14.93
N GLU A 46 -8.87 -2.56 16.00
CA GLU A 46 -8.48 -1.35 16.74
C GLU A 46 -7.75 -0.35 15.83
N ALA A 47 -6.80 -0.83 15.01
CA ALA A 47 -6.09 0.00 14.04
C ALA A 47 -7.03 0.59 12.98
N ARG A 48 -8.00 -0.18 12.48
CA ARG A 48 -9.04 0.31 11.56
C ARG A 48 -9.89 1.40 12.19
N LYS A 49 -10.35 1.19 13.43
CA LYS A 49 -11.14 2.18 14.19
C LYS A 49 -10.34 3.46 14.44
N ALA A 50 -9.07 3.34 14.84
CA ALA A 50 -8.19 4.48 15.04
C ALA A 50 -7.96 5.26 13.73
N ASN A 51 -7.76 4.54 12.62
CA ASN A 51 -7.63 5.15 11.30
C ASN A 51 -8.93 5.87 10.88
N GLU A 52 -10.09 5.25 11.07
CA GLU A 52 -11.37 5.87 10.75
C GLU A 52 -11.63 7.12 11.60
N ALA A 53 -11.26 7.10 12.89
CA ALA A 53 -11.35 8.26 13.77
C ALA A 53 -10.46 9.41 13.25
N TYR A 54 -9.20 9.12 12.92
CA TYR A 54 -8.27 10.08 12.35
C TYR A 54 -8.78 10.70 11.03
N LEU A 55 -9.31 9.88 10.12
CA LEU A 55 -9.84 10.32 8.83
C LEU A 55 -11.12 11.16 8.94
N ASN A 56 -11.90 10.98 10.01
CA ASN A 56 -13.15 11.71 10.25
C ASN A 56 -12.96 12.98 11.08
N GLU A 57 -11.76 13.24 11.61
CA GLU A 57 -11.42 14.48 12.32
C GLU A 57 -11.62 15.72 11.42
N TYR A 58 -12.13 16.81 11.98
CA TYR A 58 -12.35 18.05 11.24
C TYR A 58 -11.11 18.93 11.21
N VAL A 59 -10.59 19.17 10.01
CA VAL A 59 -9.47 20.07 9.71
C VAL A 59 -9.97 21.31 8.99
N ALA A 60 -9.33 22.46 9.24
CA ALA A 60 -9.60 23.69 8.53
C ALA A 60 -8.66 23.80 7.32
N ILE A 61 -9.21 24.01 6.14
CA ILE A 61 -8.43 24.26 4.92
C ILE A 61 -8.91 25.52 4.22
N LYS A 62 -8.03 26.11 3.42
CA LYS A 62 -8.36 27.24 2.55
C LYS A 62 -7.82 26.96 1.16
N LEU A 63 -8.73 26.78 0.21
CA LEU A 63 -8.35 26.62 -1.19
C LEU A 63 -8.11 27.96 -1.85
N PHE A 64 -7.10 28.01 -2.73
CA PHE A 64 -6.84 29.17 -3.56
C PHE A 64 -8.03 29.45 -4.49
N ARG A 65 -8.34 30.74 -4.66
CA ARG A 65 -9.37 31.26 -5.54
C ARG A 65 -8.77 32.31 -6.46
N ASP A 66 -9.06 32.21 -7.75
CA ASP A 66 -8.76 33.25 -8.74
C ASP A 66 -10.04 33.69 -9.48
N ASN A 67 -9.87 34.56 -10.47
CA ASN A 67 -10.96 35.06 -11.31
C ASN A 67 -11.18 34.23 -12.59
N ASP A 68 -10.44 33.13 -12.77
CA ASP A 68 -10.42 32.36 -14.01
C ASP A 68 -10.67 30.87 -13.72
N ARG A 69 -9.63 30.06 -13.59
CA ARG A 69 -9.71 28.59 -13.52
C ARG A 69 -10.11 28.04 -12.16
N TYR A 70 -9.92 28.80 -11.09
CA TYR A 70 -10.16 28.39 -9.71
C TYR A 70 -11.21 29.28 -9.04
N LYS A 71 -12.23 29.71 -9.78
CA LYS A 71 -13.33 30.53 -9.26
C LYS A 71 -14.44 29.72 -8.58
N ASP A 72 -14.68 28.50 -9.05
CA ASP A 72 -15.81 27.66 -8.65
C ASP A 72 -15.47 26.71 -7.50
N ASP A 73 -16.49 26.31 -6.75
CA ASP A 73 -16.37 25.41 -5.60
C ASP A 73 -15.90 24.01 -6.02
N VAL A 74 -15.21 23.33 -5.11
CA VAL A 74 -14.67 21.98 -5.37
C VAL A 74 -15.56 20.91 -4.76
N TYR A 75 -16.04 20.00 -5.61
CA TYR A 75 -16.73 18.79 -5.16
C TYR A 75 -15.75 17.64 -4.98
N VAL A 76 -15.72 17.04 -3.80
CA VAL A 76 -14.87 15.89 -3.48
C VAL A 76 -15.75 14.74 -2.97
N ALA A 77 -15.51 13.53 -3.48
CA ALA A 77 -16.18 12.31 -3.03
C ALA A 77 -15.17 11.21 -2.67
N VAL A 78 -15.37 10.57 -1.52
CA VAL A 78 -14.53 9.49 -1.00
C VAL A 78 -15.44 8.39 -0.48
N ASN A 79 -15.38 7.21 -1.11
CA ASN A 79 -16.16 6.02 -0.72
C ASN A 79 -17.65 6.33 -0.49
N GLY A 80 -18.28 7.04 -1.44
CA GLY A 80 -19.70 7.41 -1.39
C GLY A 80 -20.06 8.57 -0.45
N LYS A 81 -19.10 9.11 0.31
CA LYS A 81 -19.30 10.34 1.11
C LYS A 81 -18.76 11.53 0.32
N ASN A 82 -19.51 12.62 0.26
CA ASN A 82 -19.11 13.80 -0.50
C ASN A 82 -19.07 15.08 0.36
N CYS A 83 -18.41 16.11 -0.17
CA CYS A 83 -18.33 17.44 0.41
C CYS A 83 -18.08 18.45 -0.71
N VAL A 84 -18.72 19.62 -0.62
CA VAL A 84 -18.43 20.78 -1.46
C VAL A 84 -17.62 21.78 -0.64
N ILE A 85 -16.50 22.22 -1.20
CA ILE A 85 -15.53 23.10 -0.54
C ILE A 85 -15.52 24.44 -1.26
N LYS A 86 -15.86 25.49 -0.53
CA LYS A 86 -15.81 26.87 -1.03
C LYS A 86 -14.38 27.36 -1.17
N ARG A 87 -14.03 27.89 -2.34
CA ARG A 87 -12.69 28.47 -2.57
C ARG A 87 -12.59 29.88 -1.98
N GLY A 88 -11.40 30.26 -1.51
CA GLY A 88 -11.12 31.59 -0.97
C GLY A 88 -11.53 31.79 0.50
N GLU A 89 -12.23 30.83 1.10
CA GLU A 89 -12.70 30.86 2.48
C GLU A 89 -12.07 29.73 3.30
N TRP A 90 -12.01 29.90 4.62
CA TRP A 90 -11.63 28.82 5.53
C TRP A 90 -12.83 27.90 5.76
N VAL A 91 -12.73 26.65 5.32
CA VAL A 91 -13.79 25.65 5.46
C VAL A 91 -13.32 24.50 6.33
N ARG A 92 -14.14 24.12 7.32
CA ARG A 92 -13.88 22.94 8.16
C ARG A 92 -14.46 21.69 7.49
N ILE A 93 -13.60 20.76 7.12
CA ILE A 93 -13.97 19.50 6.47
C ILE A 93 -13.32 18.30 7.17
N LYS A 94 -13.82 17.10 6.90
CA LYS A 94 -13.19 15.88 7.42
C LYS A 94 -11.83 15.67 6.75
N ARG A 95 -10.83 15.23 7.53
CA ARG A 95 -9.44 15.03 7.10
C ARG A 95 -9.31 14.20 5.83
N LYS A 96 -10.12 13.16 5.65
CA LYS A 96 -10.13 12.34 4.42
C LYS A 96 -10.33 13.15 3.12
N PHE A 97 -11.11 14.23 3.17
CA PHE A 97 -11.34 15.06 1.98
C PHE A 97 -10.13 15.96 1.71
N ALA A 98 -9.52 16.50 2.76
CA ALA A 98 -8.27 17.27 2.64
C ALA A 98 -7.14 16.40 2.09
N LEU A 99 -6.96 15.18 2.62
CA LEU A 99 -5.93 14.26 2.16
C LEU A 99 -6.07 13.90 0.68
N VAL A 100 -7.28 13.78 0.16
CA VAL A 100 -7.50 13.50 -1.26
C VAL A 100 -7.06 14.67 -2.14
N LEU A 101 -7.25 15.91 -1.68
CA LEU A 101 -6.77 17.09 -2.40
C LEU A 101 -5.24 17.13 -2.42
N ASP A 102 -4.60 16.90 -1.28
CA ASP A 102 -3.13 16.85 -1.18
C ASP A 102 -2.55 15.70 -2.04
N GLN A 103 -3.19 14.53 -2.01
CA GLN A 103 -2.78 13.38 -2.83
C GLN A 103 -2.94 13.64 -4.32
N SER A 104 -4.01 14.34 -4.72
CA SER A 104 -4.23 14.74 -6.11
C SER A 104 -3.10 15.65 -6.59
N GLU A 105 -2.73 16.66 -5.80
CA GLU A 105 -1.63 17.56 -6.15
C GLU A 105 -0.29 16.82 -6.26
N ILE A 106 0.00 15.93 -5.30
CA ILE A 106 1.20 15.08 -5.33
C ILE A 106 1.21 14.17 -6.57
N GLN A 107 0.06 13.61 -6.93
CA GLN A 107 -0.06 12.78 -8.12
C GLN A 107 0.21 13.59 -9.38
N ASP A 108 -0.38 14.79 -9.52
CA ASP A 108 -0.16 15.67 -10.66
C ASP A 108 1.33 16.06 -10.80
N MET A 109 1.99 16.39 -9.68
CA MET A 109 3.44 16.68 -9.67
C MET A 109 4.28 15.47 -10.12
N ARG A 110 3.97 14.27 -9.63
CA ARG A 110 4.67 13.03 -10.01
C ARG A 110 4.46 12.72 -11.49
N THR A 111 3.25 12.92 -11.99
CA THR A 111 2.92 12.71 -13.40
C THR A 111 3.67 13.71 -14.29
N ALA A 112 3.72 14.99 -13.91
CA ALA A 112 4.48 15.99 -14.65
C ALA A 112 5.98 15.63 -14.73
N ALA A 113 6.59 15.26 -13.61
CA ALA A 113 8.00 14.84 -13.57
C ALA A 113 8.26 13.58 -14.41
N TYR A 114 7.34 12.62 -14.39
CA TYR A 114 7.43 11.42 -15.21
C TYR A 114 7.34 11.74 -16.71
N LEU A 115 6.41 12.61 -17.12
CA LEU A 115 6.29 13.04 -18.51
C LEU A 115 7.55 13.76 -19.00
N GLU A 116 8.12 14.65 -18.18
CA GLU A 116 9.35 15.36 -18.52
C GLU A 116 10.53 14.40 -18.73
N ALA A 117 10.70 13.43 -17.83
CA ALA A 117 11.73 12.42 -17.95
C ALA A 117 11.58 11.58 -19.24
N GLU A 118 10.33 11.17 -19.55
CA GLU A 118 10.06 10.37 -20.73
C GLU A 118 10.21 11.19 -22.02
N GLN A 119 9.81 12.46 -22.03
CA GLN A 119 10.05 13.39 -23.13
C GLN A 119 11.54 13.55 -23.44
N ASN A 120 12.36 13.70 -22.40
CA ASN A 120 13.81 13.80 -22.55
C ASN A 120 14.40 12.51 -23.15
N ARG A 121 13.98 11.35 -22.63
CA ARG A 121 14.40 10.05 -23.15
C ARG A 121 14.04 9.87 -24.64
N PHE A 122 12.82 10.23 -25.03
CA PHE A 122 12.40 10.16 -26.43
C PHE A 122 13.18 11.15 -27.32
N ALA A 123 13.45 12.36 -26.83
CA ALA A 123 14.25 13.34 -27.56
C ALA A 123 15.69 12.83 -27.78
N GLU A 124 16.30 12.21 -26.77
CA GLU A 124 17.62 11.58 -26.88
C GLU A 124 17.65 10.41 -27.87
N GLN A 125 16.66 9.51 -27.79
CA GLN A 125 16.52 8.38 -28.73
C GLN A 125 16.31 8.87 -30.17
N THR A 126 15.49 9.90 -30.37
CA THR A 126 15.24 10.45 -31.71
C THR A 126 16.49 11.13 -32.26
N ARG A 127 17.23 11.87 -31.41
CA ARG A 127 18.51 12.47 -31.80
C ARG A 127 19.55 11.42 -32.20
N SER A 128 19.70 10.35 -31.42
CA SER A 128 20.68 9.29 -31.72
C SER A 128 20.32 8.52 -33.00
N VAL A 129 19.03 8.21 -33.21
CA VAL A 129 18.55 7.57 -34.44
C VAL A 129 18.72 8.50 -35.66
N GLY A 130 18.45 9.80 -35.51
CA GLY A 130 18.67 10.79 -36.56
C GLY A 130 20.14 10.94 -36.95
N GLN A 131 21.05 10.95 -35.95
CA GLN A 131 22.50 11.01 -36.18
C GLN A 131 23.01 9.76 -36.89
N GLY A 132 22.59 8.56 -36.47
CA GLY A 132 22.98 7.29 -37.12
C GLY A 132 22.53 7.17 -38.58
N ARG A 133 21.35 7.69 -38.93
CA ARG A 133 20.87 7.73 -40.32
C ARG A 133 21.63 8.75 -41.18
N SER A 134 22.09 9.85 -40.60
CA SER A 134 22.88 10.87 -41.30
C SER A 134 24.30 10.41 -41.64
N ALA A 135 24.92 9.62 -40.75
CA ALA A 135 26.24 9.02 -40.97
C ALA A 135 26.21 7.96 -42.09
N ALA A 136 25.22 7.05 -42.04
CA ALA A 136 25.06 6.00 -43.06
C ALA A 136 24.72 6.54 -44.46
N SER A 137 24.12 7.73 -44.56
CA SER A 137 23.84 8.39 -45.85
C SER A 137 25.06 9.13 -46.43
N ARG A 138 26.07 9.47 -45.62
CA ARG A 138 27.32 10.09 -46.09
C ARG A 138 28.31 9.06 -46.64
N GLU A 139 28.34 7.85 -46.09
CA GLU A 139 29.21 6.76 -46.58
C GLU A 139 28.82 6.20 -47.95
N LYS A 140 27.54 6.26 -48.35
CA LYS A 140 27.09 5.76 -49.67
C LYS A 140 27.27 6.75 -50.82
N LYS A 141 27.82 7.95 -50.57
CA LYS A 141 28.03 9.01 -51.56
C LYS A 141 29.51 9.30 -51.87
N ALA A 142 30.43 8.54 -51.27
CA ALA A 142 31.84 8.48 -51.64
C ALA A 142 32.09 7.24 -52.51
#